data_AF-A0A1U7HPF7-F1
#
_entry.id   AF-A0A1U7HPF7-F1
#
_cell.length_a   1.000
_cell.length_b   1.000
_cell.length_c   1.000
_cell.angle_alpha   90.00
_cell.angle_beta   90.00
_cell.angle_gamma   90.00
#
_symmetry.space_group_name_H-M   'P 1'
#
loop_
_entity.id
_entity.type
_entity.pdbx_description
1 polymer ?
#
loop_
_entity_poly.entity_id
_entity_poly.type
_entity_poly.pdbx_seq_one_letter_code
_entity_poly.pdbx_strand_id
1 'polypeptide(L)'
;MVSQWELDKILKEVWESGVILAGLSTGSICWFEQGVTDSLPGELTVLPCLGWLQRSNCPHYDGELERRPAYHRLLSAGKISDGYAADDGVALHFIENRLEPIFSSRPYAKAYRLQRMEDGIQETPLETVYLGAGLAKN
;
A
#
# COMPACT_ATOMS: atom_id res chain seq x y z
N MET A 1 9.18 -10.65 -8.43
CA MET A 1 10.10 -10.16 -7.38
C MET A 1 10.15 -11.13 -6.20
N VAL A 2 9.01 -11.61 -5.70
CA VAL A 2 8.96 -12.59 -4.60
C VAL A 2 8.78 -14.04 -5.10
N SER A 3 8.30 -14.26 -6.32
CA SER A 3 8.11 -15.62 -6.88
C SER A 3 9.38 -16.32 -7.37
N GLN A 4 10.55 -15.69 -7.21
CA GLN A 4 11.81 -16.40 -7.48
C GLN A 4 12.09 -17.34 -6.31
N TRP A 5 12.62 -18.53 -6.60
CA TRP A 5 13.00 -19.51 -5.58
C TRP A 5 11.83 -20.01 -4.71
N GLU A 6 10.59 -19.96 -5.22
CA GLU A 6 9.37 -20.36 -4.50
C GLU A 6 9.14 -19.64 -3.17
N LEU A 7 9.78 -18.47 -3.00
CA LEU A 7 9.67 -17.69 -1.78
C LEU A 7 8.24 -17.19 -1.54
N ASP A 8 7.46 -16.99 -2.60
CA ASP A 8 6.02 -16.73 -2.52
C ASP A 8 5.26 -17.87 -1.82
N LYS A 9 5.56 -19.13 -2.13
CA LYS A 9 4.93 -20.29 -1.47
C LYS A 9 5.30 -20.36 0.01
N ILE A 10 6.59 -20.22 0.32
CA ILE A 10 7.09 -20.24 1.70
C ILE A 10 6.45 -19.12 2.54
N LEU A 11 6.42 -17.90 1.99
CA LEU A 11 5.80 -16.76 2.68
C LEU A 11 4.29 -16.95 2.86
N LYS A 12 3.61 -17.60 1.89
CA LYS A 12 2.20 -17.92 2.00
C LYS A 12 1.92 -18.91 3.13
N GLU A 13 2.71 -19.99 3.23
CA GLU A 13 2.63 -20.97 4.32
C GLU A 13 2.88 -20.32 5.68
N VAL A 14 3.90 -19.47 5.78
CA VAL A 14 4.24 -18.73 6.99
C VAL A 14 3.08 -17.82 7.42
N TRP A 15 2.48 -17.08 6.47
CA TRP A 15 1.31 -16.25 6.74
C TRP A 15 0.11 -17.08 7.23
N GLU A 16 -0.19 -18.20 6.57
CA GLU A 16 -1.30 -19.09 6.93
C GLU A 16 -1.07 -19.80 8.28
N SER A 17 0.17 -19.88 8.75
CA SER A 17 0.52 -20.36 10.09
C SER A 17 0.35 -19.32 11.20
N GLY A 18 -0.09 -18.10 10.86
CA GLY A 18 -0.36 -17.01 11.82
C GLY A 18 0.83 -16.08 12.06
N VAL A 19 1.91 -16.20 11.28
CA VAL A 19 3.05 -15.27 11.36
C VAL A 19 2.71 -13.97 10.65
N ILE A 20 3.09 -12.85 11.26
CA ILE A 20 2.92 -11.52 10.69
C ILE A 20 3.99 -11.29 9.62
N LEU A 21 3.55 -10.96 8.42
CA LEU A 21 4.41 -10.48 7.34
C LEU A 21 4.40 -8.95 7.30
N ALA A 22 5.55 -8.36 7.02
CA ALA A 22 5.71 -6.93 6.86
C ALA A 22 6.69 -6.61 5.73
N GLY A 23 6.48 -5.49 5.06
CA GLY A 23 7.38 -5.01 4.02
C GLY A 23 7.23 -3.50 3.79
N LEU A 24 8.33 -2.87 3.38
CA LEU A 24 8.42 -1.44 3.14
C LEU A 24 8.66 -1.19 1.65
N SER A 25 8.17 -0.05 1.14
CA SER A 25 8.34 0.34 -0.26
C SER A 25 7.84 -0.76 -1.22
N THR A 26 8.72 -1.37 -2.02
CA THR A 26 8.36 -2.50 -2.87
C THR A 26 7.83 -3.72 -2.09
N GLY A 27 8.26 -3.90 -0.85
CA GLY A 27 7.71 -4.88 0.08
C GLY A 27 6.32 -4.52 0.61
N SER A 28 5.86 -3.27 0.47
CA SER A 28 4.47 -2.88 0.78
C SER A 28 3.54 -3.31 -0.35
N ILE A 29 3.96 -3.10 -1.61
CA ILE A 29 3.10 -3.39 -2.77
C ILE A 29 3.02 -4.88 -3.11
N CYS A 30 4.03 -5.68 -2.77
CA CYS A 30 4.14 -7.06 -3.27
C CYS A 30 3.00 -7.98 -2.84
N TRP A 31 2.32 -7.69 -1.73
CA TRP A 31 1.19 -8.47 -1.22
C TRP A 31 -0.11 -8.21 -1.99
N PHE A 32 -0.23 -7.04 -2.61
CA PHE A 32 -1.44 -6.61 -3.32
C PHE A 32 -1.58 -7.27 -4.70
N GLU A 33 -2.72 -7.10 -5.36
CA GLU A 33 -2.89 -7.50 -6.76
C GLU A 33 -2.00 -6.65 -7.68
N GLN A 34 -1.87 -5.36 -7.35
CA GLN A 34 -1.15 -4.38 -8.16
C GLN A 34 -0.41 -3.36 -7.31
N GLY A 35 0.70 -2.82 -7.83
CA GLY A 35 1.46 -1.75 -7.18
C GLY A 35 1.86 -0.66 -8.15
N VAL A 36 1.87 0.59 -7.69
CA VAL A 36 2.52 1.69 -8.42
C VAL A 36 4.04 1.53 -8.27
N THR A 37 4.77 1.52 -9.37
CA THR A 37 6.22 1.26 -9.39
C THR A 37 6.97 2.21 -10.32
N ASP A 38 8.22 2.49 -9.96
CA ASP A 38 9.25 3.21 -10.72
C ASP A 38 10.35 2.26 -11.25
N SER A 39 10.11 0.95 -11.19
CA SER A 39 11.09 -0.07 -11.63
C SER A 39 11.44 -0.03 -13.12
N LEU A 40 10.63 0.63 -13.94
CA LEU A 40 10.92 0.88 -15.35
C LEU A 40 11.34 2.34 -15.52
N PRO A 41 12.45 2.63 -16.23
CA PRO A 41 12.86 4.01 -16.47
C PRO A 41 11.76 4.83 -17.13
N GLY A 42 11.56 6.06 -16.64
CA GLY A 42 10.55 6.98 -17.16
C GLY A 42 9.43 7.21 -16.15
N GLU A 43 8.19 7.14 -16.62
CA GLU A 43 7.01 7.39 -15.78
C GLU A 43 6.71 6.20 -14.86
N LEU A 44 6.09 6.48 -13.70
CA LEU A 44 5.55 5.43 -12.83
C LEU A 44 4.48 4.60 -13.56
N THR A 45 4.59 3.28 -13.42
CA THR A 45 3.74 2.28 -14.07
C THR A 45 3.08 1.35 -13.06
N VAL A 46 2.30 0.38 -13.55
CA VAL A 46 1.61 -0.63 -12.73
C VAL A 46 2.41 -1.93 -12.76
N LEU A 47 2.64 -2.52 -11.60
CA LEU A 47 3.25 -3.84 -11.45
C LEU A 47 2.22 -4.85 -10.93
N PRO A 48 1.94 -5.95 -11.67
CA PRO A 48 1.23 -7.10 -11.11
C PRO A 48 2.03 -7.71 -9.95
N CYS A 49 1.36 -7.96 -8.83
CA CYS A 49 1.96 -8.43 -7.57
C CYS A 49 1.35 -9.80 -7.17
N LEU A 50 1.56 -10.27 -5.93
CA LEU A 50 1.16 -11.61 -5.50
C LEU A 50 -0.37 -11.81 -5.42
N GLY A 51 -1.13 -10.74 -5.20
CA GLY A 51 -2.60 -10.79 -5.14
C GLY A 51 -3.16 -11.46 -3.88
N TRP A 52 -2.43 -11.45 -2.77
CA TRP A 52 -2.93 -11.96 -1.49
C TRP A 52 -3.86 -10.97 -0.79
N LEU A 53 -3.56 -9.69 -0.96
CA LEU A 53 -4.43 -8.56 -0.68
C LEU A 53 -5.06 -8.11 -1.99
N GLN A 54 -6.38 -7.97 -2.00
CA GLN A 54 -7.11 -7.37 -3.12
C GLN A 54 -6.68 -5.91 -3.31
N ARG A 55 -6.95 -5.36 -4.50
CA ARG A 55 -6.72 -3.94 -4.84
C ARG A 55 -5.26 -3.60 -5.09
N SER A 56 -4.98 -2.31 -5.26
CA SER A 56 -3.64 -1.80 -5.51
C SER A 56 -3.04 -1.02 -4.34
N ASN A 57 -1.71 -0.85 -4.36
CA ASN A 57 -0.98 -0.07 -3.37
C ASN A 57 0.02 0.93 -3.97
N CYS A 58 0.16 2.10 -3.34
CA CYS A 58 1.13 3.13 -3.68
C CYS A 58 1.84 3.65 -2.42
N PRO A 59 3.10 3.26 -2.15
CA PRO A 59 3.89 3.77 -1.04
C PRO A 59 4.48 5.15 -1.39
N HIS A 60 5.15 5.79 -0.41
CA HIS A 60 5.86 7.07 -0.59
C HIS A 60 4.98 8.19 -1.13
N TYR A 61 3.70 8.20 -0.75
CA TYR A 61 2.70 9.04 -1.38
C TYR A 61 2.90 10.55 -1.16
N ASP A 62 3.53 10.92 -0.04
CA ASP A 62 4.03 12.27 0.26
C ASP A 62 5.50 12.46 -0.11
N GLY A 63 6.32 11.41 0.01
CA GLY A 63 7.78 11.48 -0.13
C GLY A 63 8.26 11.62 -1.57
N GLU A 64 7.50 11.11 -2.54
CA GLU A 64 7.83 11.16 -3.96
C GLU A 64 6.73 11.88 -4.75
N LEU A 65 7.02 13.11 -5.20
CA LEU A 65 6.05 14.05 -5.79
C LEU A 65 5.21 13.45 -6.93
N GLU A 66 5.78 12.52 -7.70
CA GLU A 66 5.11 11.91 -8.85
C GLU A 66 4.18 10.76 -8.49
N ARG A 67 4.27 10.16 -7.28
CA ARG A 67 3.44 9.00 -6.87
C ARG A 67 1.95 9.34 -6.89
N ARG A 68 1.57 10.50 -6.34
CA ARG A 68 0.17 10.93 -6.25
C ARG A 68 -0.44 11.26 -7.62
N PRO A 69 0.15 12.13 -8.46
CA PRO A 69 -0.31 12.34 -9.83
C PRO A 69 -0.34 11.04 -10.65
N ALA A 70 0.69 10.19 -10.54
CA ALA A 70 0.74 8.94 -11.28
C ALA A 70 -0.41 7.99 -10.91
N TYR A 71 -0.71 7.83 -9.62
CA TYR A 71 -1.79 6.95 -9.18
C TYR A 71 -3.15 7.42 -9.69
N HIS A 72 -3.44 8.73 -9.59
CA HIS A 72 -4.65 9.34 -10.15
C HIS A 72 -4.77 9.12 -11.67
N ARG A 73 -3.67 9.33 -12.40
CA ARG A 73 -3.60 9.11 -13.85
C ARG A 73 -3.84 7.65 -14.22
N LEU A 74 -3.22 6.72 -13.51
CA LEU A 74 -3.36 5.28 -13.75
C LEU A 74 -4.79 4.80 -13.49
N LEU A 75 -5.44 5.28 -12.41
CA LEU A 75 -6.84 4.98 -12.11
C LEU A 75 -7.78 5.54 -13.17
N SER A 76 -7.58 6.81 -13.55
CA SER A 76 -8.42 7.49 -14.56
C SER A 76 -8.35 6.76 -15.91
N ALA A 77 -7.17 6.26 -16.26
CA ALA A 77 -6.95 5.47 -17.47
C ALA A 77 -7.44 4.00 -17.36
N GLY A 78 -7.94 3.55 -16.20
CA GLY A 78 -8.35 2.17 -15.97
C GLY A 78 -7.21 1.16 -16.02
N LYS A 79 -5.97 1.61 -15.78
CA LYS A 79 -4.76 0.76 -15.84
C LYS A 79 -4.46 0.06 -14.52
N ILE A 80 -4.95 0.60 -13.41
CA ILE A 80 -4.80 0.05 -12.06
C ILE A 80 -6.16 -0.02 -11.39
N SER A 81 -6.35 -1.00 -10.50
CA SER A 81 -7.52 -1.10 -9.63
C SER A 81 -7.52 -0.01 -8.56
N ASP A 82 -8.69 0.27 -8.00
CA ASP A 82 -8.84 1.01 -6.74
C ASP A 82 -7.89 0.47 -5.68
N GLY A 83 -7.59 1.25 -4.64
CA GLY A 83 -6.68 0.76 -3.62
C GLY A 83 -6.28 1.78 -2.56
N TYR A 84 -5.08 1.60 -2.04
CA TYR A 84 -4.58 2.35 -0.89
C TYR A 84 -3.25 3.02 -1.20
N ALA A 85 -3.08 4.25 -0.73
CA ALA A 85 -1.79 4.91 -0.71
C ALA A 85 -1.35 5.18 0.73
N ALA A 86 -0.05 5.20 0.97
CA ALA A 86 0.52 5.47 2.28
C ALA A 86 1.67 6.46 2.15
N ASP A 87 1.63 7.49 2.99
CA ASP A 87 2.75 8.39 3.22
C ASP A 87 3.91 7.64 3.90
N ASP A 88 5.10 8.22 3.83
CA ASP A 88 6.26 7.73 4.55
C ASP A 88 5.99 7.64 6.06
N GLY A 89 6.31 6.48 6.64
CA GLY A 89 6.11 6.22 8.06
C GLY A 89 4.70 5.77 8.43
N VAL A 90 3.81 5.54 7.45
CA VAL A 90 2.49 4.95 7.64
C VAL A 90 2.50 3.46 7.30
N ALA A 91 1.92 2.64 8.19
CA ALA A 91 1.75 1.22 8.01
C ALA A 91 0.27 0.87 7.83
N LEU A 92 -0.07 0.29 6.68
CA LEU A 92 -1.37 -0.33 6.44
C LEU A 92 -1.37 -1.71 7.10
N HIS A 93 -2.21 -1.91 8.11
CA HIS A 93 -2.34 -3.17 8.82
C HIS A 93 -3.54 -3.95 8.26
N PHE A 94 -3.29 -5.16 7.79
CA PHE A 94 -4.35 -6.05 7.31
C PHE A 94 -4.42 -7.31 8.17
N ILE A 95 -5.65 -7.69 8.52
CA ILE A 95 -5.97 -9.04 8.97
C ILE A 95 -6.74 -9.69 7.82
N GLU A 96 -6.13 -10.71 7.20
CA GLU A 96 -6.59 -11.27 5.94
C GLU A 96 -6.69 -10.18 4.85
N ASN A 97 -7.89 -9.86 4.37
CA ASN A 97 -8.15 -8.79 3.40
C ASN A 97 -8.84 -7.57 4.02
N ARG A 98 -9.00 -7.54 5.35
CA ARG A 98 -9.65 -6.44 6.05
C ARG A 98 -8.59 -5.45 6.53
N LEU A 99 -8.73 -4.21 6.08
CA LEU A 99 -7.94 -3.10 6.60
C LEU A 99 -8.36 -2.84 8.05
N GLU A 100 -7.41 -3.02 8.95
CA GLU A 100 -7.49 -2.74 10.38
C GLU A 100 -6.93 -1.35 10.66
N PRO A 101 -6.91 -0.86 11.93
CA PRO A 101 -6.36 0.45 12.24
C PRO A 101 -4.99 0.67 11.61
N ILE A 102 -4.85 1.81 10.96
CA ILE A 102 -3.63 2.22 10.27
C ILE A 102 -2.75 2.92 11.30
N PHE A 103 -1.45 2.63 11.28
CA PHE A 103 -0.52 3.21 12.26
C PHE A 103 0.42 4.19 11.57
N SER A 104 0.80 5.23 12.29
CA SER A 104 1.82 6.17 11.82
C SER A 104 2.91 6.37 12.85
N SER A 105 4.14 6.41 12.37
CA SER A 105 5.34 6.81 13.11
C SER A 105 5.60 8.33 13.04
N ARG A 106 4.82 9.06 12.22
CA ARG A 106 4.93 10.51 12.04
C ARG A 106 3.59 11.18 12.37
N PRO A 107 3.57 12.31 13.10
CA PRO A 107 2.34 12.88 13.65
C PRO A 107 1.33 13.35 12.59
N TYR A 108 1.77 13.61 11.35
CA TYR A 108 0.92 14.16 10.28
C TYR A 108 0.83 13.28 9.03
N ALA A 109 1.52 12.14 9.00
CA ALA A 109 1.50 11.24 7.86
C ALA A 109 0.19 10.43 7.82
N LYS A 110 -0.34 10.25 6.61
CA LYS A 110 -1.67 9.67 6.38
C LYS A 110 -1.62 8.49 5.42
N ALA A 111 -2.70 7.70 5.48
CA ALA A 111 -3.05 6.81 4.39
C ALA A 111 -4.25 7.38 3.63
N TYR A 112 -4.46 6.87 2.42
CA TYR A 112 -5.54 7.30 1.54
C TYR A 112 -6.18 6.08 0.91
N ARG A 113 -7.51 6.12 0.75
CA ARG A 113 -8.25 5.21 -0.12
C ARG A 113 -8.51 5.92 -1.44
N LEU A 114 -8.10 5.32 -2.55
CA LEU A 114 -8.36 5.82 -3.88
C LEU A 114 -9.39 4.93 -4.57
N GLN A 115 -10.39 5.57 -5.16
CA GLN A 115 -11.47 4.89 -5.86
C GLN A 115 -11.79 5.61 -7.16
N ARG A 116 -11.92 4.84 -8.24
CA ARG A 116 -12.46 5.36 -9.48
C ARG A 116 -13.99 5.48 -9.35
N MET A 117 -14.48 6.68 -9.59
CA MET A 117 -15.90 7.02 -9.63
C MET A 117 -16.33 7.28 -11.08
N GLU A 118 -17.63 7.45 -11.32
CA GLU A 118 -18.15 7.79 -12.65
C GLU A 118 -17.63 9.15 -13.15
N ASP A 119 -17.43 10.10 -12.25
CA ASP A 119 -17.07 11.50 -12.52
C ASP A 119 -15.61 11.85 -12.20
N GLY A 120 -14.77 10.87 -11.85
CA GLY A 120 -13.36 11.10 -11.57
C GLY A 120 -12.75 10.13 -10.58
N ILE A 121 -11.76 10.59 -9.82
CA ILE A 121 -11.10 9.82 -8.76
C ILE A 121 -11.47 10.41 -7.41
N GLN A 122 -12.02 9.58 -6.54
CA GLN A 122 -12.21 9.92 -5.13
C GLN A 122 -10.99 9.49 -4.34
N GLU A 123 -10.32 10.45 -3.71
CA GLU A 123 -9.24 10.22 -2.76
C GLU A 123 -9.73 10.58 -1.36
N THR A 124 -9.83 9.59 -0.48
CA THR A 124 -10.31 9.76 0.90
C THR A 124 -9.17 9.55 1.88
N PRO A 125 -8.78 10.56 2.68
CA PRO A 125 -7.80 10.34 3.75
C PRO A 125 -8.36 9.37 4.78
N LEU A 126 -7.50 8.48 5.27
CA LEU A 126 -7.80 7.49 6.29
C LEU A 126 -7.12 7.90 7.60
N GLU A 127 -7.82 7.70 8.71
CA GLU A 127 -7.31 8.03 10.04
C GLU A 127 -6.14 7.11 10.41
N THR A 128 -5.10 7.70 11.03
CA THR A 128 -3.92 6.98 11.49
C THR A 128 -3.78 7.11 13.01
N VAL A 129 -3.40 6.01 13.66
CA VAL A 129 -3.03 5.98 15.07
C VAL A 129 -1.54 6.32 15.18
N TYR A 130 -1.23 7.51 15.69
CA TYR A 130 0.16 7.94 15.90
C TYR A 130 0.80 7.19 17.08
N LEU A 131 1.88 6.46 16.82
CA LEU A 131 2.56 5.63 17.81
C LEU A 131 3.50 6.42 18.75
N GLY A 132 3.86 7.66 18.39
CA GLY A 132 4.82 8.46 19.16
C GLY A 132 4.20 9.29 20.29
N ALA A 133 2.87 9.31 20.43
CA ALA A 133 2.23 9.81 21.63
C ALA A 133 2.45 8.75 22.72
N GLY A 134 3.47 8.94 23.55
CA GLY A 134 3.87 7.96 24.54
C GLY A 134 2.68 7.40 25.31
N LEU A 135 2.70 6.07 25.51
CA LEU A 135 1.96 5.44 26.60
C LEU A 135 2.12 6.34 27.82
N ALA A 136 1.02 6.94 28.28
CA ALA A 136 1.00 7.54 29.60
C ALA A 136 1.48 6.43 30.53
N LYS A 137 2.68 6.59 31.08
CA LYS A 137 3.19 5.69 32.12
C LYS A 137 2.24 5.86 33.29
N ASN A 138 1.31 4.92 33.44
CA ASN A 138 0.60 4.71 34.70
C ASN A 138 1.56 4.04 35.69
#